data_AF-A0A5J4W2P4-F1
#
_entry.id   AF-A0A5J4W2P4-F1
#
_cell.length_a   1.000
_cell.length_b   1.000
_cell.length_c   1.000
_cell.angle_alpha   90.00
_cell.angle_beta   90.00
_cell.angle_gamma   90.00
#
_symmetry.space_group_name_H-M   'P 1'
#
loop_
_entity.id
_entity.type
_entity.pdbx_description
1 polymer ?
#
loop_
_entity_poly.entity_id
_entity_poly.type
_entity_poly.pdbx_seq_one_letter_code
_entity_poly.pdbx_strand_id
1 'polypeptide(L)'
;MAQTKKLLGEIDQTCKKVQEHLKEFRSLFDKVYTLQGTLREKAELDLRWEIKKLQKFRDSIKNWQIMQEIKDKDQINEHRRLIEIEMDKYKTFEREIKTKQYSNEGLEQKEKVDPQAAQKEEIHDWINECIRSLNEQKDNIDAQIESIRAGGASGKKRSKGEETKDLENKNERHSYHVEQLEKMLRAMDNETITIQQIRDIQDGVKYYVEENSSIDFQEDEELYSSLDLDALIPIQTIEVDIGEGSESTQQQRDIEEDRRGIDGGADSDDEFNEVKEFEIIIRNGQ
;
A
#
# COMPACT_ATOMS: atom_id res chain seq x y z
N MET A 1 -60.18 -7.83 30.73
CA MET A 1 -60.07 -6.49 31.36
C MET A 1 -58.73 -6.28 32.08
N ALA A 2 -58.29 -7.15 33.00
CA ALA A 2 -57.01 -6.98 33.70
C ALA A 2 -55.76 -7.08 32.79
N GLN A 3 -55.75 -8.02 31.83
CA GLN A 3 -54.67 -8.18 30.86
C GLN A 3 -54.52 -6.96 29.93
N THR A 4 -55.63 -6.45 29.39
CA THR A 4 -55.66 -5.23 28.57
C THR A 4 -55.15 -4.01 29.35
N LYS A 5 -55.52 -3.86 30.63
CA LYS A 5 -55.01 -2.78 31.49
C LYS A 5 -53.50 -2.89 31.72
N LYS A 6 -52.98 -4.11 31.90
CA LYS A 6 -51.54 -4.37 32.05
C LYS A 6 -50.78 -4.01 30.77
N LEU A 7 -51.29 -4.40 29.61
CA LEU A 7 -50.71 -4.06 28.31
C LEU A 7 -50.66 -2.54 28.09
N LEU A 8 -51.74 -1.81 28.39
CA LEU A 8 -51.76 -0.35 28.28
C LEU A 8 -50.74 0.33 29.20
N GLY A 9 -50.51 -0.21 30.40
CA GLY A 9 -49.47 0.28 31.30
C GLY A 9 -48.05 0.06 30.77
N GLU A 10 -47.81 -1.09 30.12
CA GLU A 10 -46.53 -1.41 29.48
C GLU A 10 -46.25 -0.48 28.28
N ILE A 11 -47.29 -0.17 27.50
CA ILE A 11 -47.23 0.79 26.40
C ILE A 11 -46.84 2.17 26.92
N ASP A 12 -47.54 2.70 27.94
CA ASP A 12 -47.25 4.03 28.50
C ASP A 12 -45.82 4.13 29.05
N GLN A 13 -45.36 3.10 29.76
CA GLN A 13 -43.99 3.05 30.27
C GLN A 13 -42.96 3.03 29.12
N THR A 14 -43.26 2.33 28.04
CA THR A 14 -42.39 2.27 26.86
C THR A 14 -42.37 3.60 26.11
N CYS A 15 -43.52 4.27 25.95
CA CYS A 15 -43.61 5.60 25.37
C CYS A 15 -42.76 6.63 26.15
N LYS A 16 -42.77 6.58 27.48
CA LYS A 16 -41.89 7.41 28.33
C LYS A 16 -40.41 7.14 28.09
N LYS A 17 -40.00 5.86 28.06
CA LYS A 17 -38.60 5.48 27.74
C LYS A 17 -38.19 5.96 26.36
N VAL A 18 -39.07 5.84 25.35
CA VAL A 18 -38.81 6.35 24.00
C VAL A 18 -38.54 7.86 24.03
N GLN A 19 -39.31 8.64 24.78
CA GLN A 19 -39.07 10.09 24.90
C GLN A 19 -37.71 10.40 25.55
N GLU A 20 -37.33 9.68 26.60
CA GLU A 20 -36.02 9.83 27.25
C GLU A 20 -34.88 9.52 26.28
N HIS A 21 -34.95 8.38 25.59
CA HIS A 21 -33.93 7.97 24.63
C HIS A 21 -33.87 8.88 23.40
N LEU A 22 -35.00 9.42 22.94
CA LEU A 22 -35.01 10.42 21.86
C LEU A 22 -34.33 11.72 22.29
N LYS A 23 -34.53 12.14 23.54
CA LYS A 23 -33.88 13.35 24.08
C LYS A 23 -32.38 13.14 24.23
N GLU A 24 -31.96 12.01 24.77
CA GLU A 24 -30.55 11.65 24.91
C GLU A 24 -29.87 11.54 23.55
N PHE A 25 -30.49 10.83 22.60
CA PHE A 25 -29.99 10.71 21.23
C PHE A 25 -29.76 12.08 20.59
N ARG A 26 -30.75 12.99 20.67
CA ARG A 26 -30.62 14.35 20.13
C ARG A 26 -29.49 15.14 20.80
N SER A 27 -29.37 15.05 22.13
CA SER A 27 -28.29 15.72 22.85
C SER A 27 -26.90 15.20 22.47
N LEU A 28 -26.75 13.88 22.34
CA LEU A 28 -25.51 13.26 21.87
C LEU A 28 -25.22 13.64 20.42
N PHE A 29 -26.25 13.73 19.58
CA PHE A 29 -26.14 14.06 18.17
C PHE A 29 -25.65 15.49 17.97
N ASP A 30 -26.14 16.45 18.76
CA ASP A 30 -25.63 17.82 18.71
C ASP A 30 -24.18 17.89 19.22
N LYS A 31 -23.86 17.15 20.29
CA LYS A 31 -22.51 17.13 20.88
C LYS A 31 -21.46 16.55 19.94
N VAL A 32 -21.79 15.53 19.14
CA VAL A 32 -20.80 14.83 18.32
C VAL A 32 -20.15 15.74 17.26
N TYR A 33 -20.85 16.77 16.80
CA TYR A 33 -20.30 17.77 15.87
C TYR A 33 -19.42 18.81 16.56
N THR A 34 -19.50 18.94 17.89
CA THR A 34 -18.71 19.89 18.68
C THR A 34 -17.48 19.26 19.34
N LEU A 35 -17.51 17.94 19.57
CA LEU A 35 -16.42 17.19 20.19
C LEU A 35 -15.33 16.84 19.17
N GLN A 36 -14.11 16.59 19.66
CA GLN A 36 -12.96 16.18 18.85
C GLN A 36 -12.21 14.99 19.48
N GLY A 37 -11.43 14.27 18.68
CA GLY A 37 -10.61 13.14 19.12
C GLY A 37 -11.39 12.07 19.87
N THR A 38 -10.80 11.55 20.96
CA THR A 38 -11.34 10.44 21.76
C THR A 38 -12.73 10.70 22.36
N LEU A 39 -13.06 11.96 22.68
CA LEU A 39 -14.38 12.33 23.20
C LEU A 39 -15.45 12.24 22.10
N ARG A 40 -15.09 12.57 20.87
CA ARG A 40 -15.99 12.43 19.71
C ARG A 40 -16.25 10.96 19.41
N GLU A 41 -15.20 10.14 19.35
CA GLU A 41 -15.35 8.69 19.14
C GLU A 41 -16.26 8.03 20.19
N LYS A 42 -16.12 8.44 21.45
CA LYS A 42 -17.01 7.98 22.53
C LYS A 42 -18.46 8.39 22.27
N ALA A 43 -18.71 9.64 21.88
CA ALA A 43 -20.05 10.11 21.54
C ALA A 43 -20.64 9.39 20.32
N GLU A 44 -19.83 9.04 19.32
CA GLU A 44 -20.25 8.23 18.16
C GLU A 44 -20.67 6.80 18.56
N LEU A 45 -19.94 6.17 19.49
CA LEU A 45 -20.31 4.89 20.06
C LEU A 45 -21.60 4.97 20.87
N ASP A 46 -21.73 5.99 21.73
CA ASP A 46 -22.93 6.20 22.55
C ASP A 46 -24.17 6.43 21.66
N LEU A 47 -24.05 7.22 20.58
CA LEU A 47 -25.08 7.38 19.56
C LEU A 47 -25.49 6.05 18.91
N ARG A 48 -24.51 5.19 18.59
CA ARG A 48 -24.76 3.86 18.02
C ARG A 48 -25.54 2.95 18.99
N TRP A 49 -25.25 3.03 20.28
CA TRP A 49 -25.98 2.27 21.29
C TRP A 49 -27.39 2.81 21.48
N GLU A 50 -27.54 4.13 21.50
CA GLU A 50 -28.82 4.79 21.71
C GLU A 50 -29.79 4.54 20.55
N ILE A 51 -29.31 4.62 19.30
CA ILE A 51 -30.15 4.31 18.14
C ILE A 51 -30.60 2.84 18.12
N LYS A 52 -29.75 1.90 18.56
CA LYS A 52 -30.12 0.49 18.70
C LYS A 52 -31.21 0.27 19.77
N LYS A 53 -31.21 1.05 20.86
CA LYS A 53 -32.31 1.00 21.84
C LYS A 53 -33.62 1.50 21.23
N LEU A 54 -33.57 2.64 20.54
CA LEU A 54 -34.73 3.20 19.83
C LEU A 54 -35.30 2.21 18.80
N GLN A 55 -34.46 1.50 18.04
CA GLN A 55 -34.88 0.43 17.12
C GLN A 55 -35.68 -0.68 17.82
N LYS A 56 -35.21 -1.17 18.98
CA LYS A 56 -35.93 -2.20 19.76
C LYS A 56 -37.30 -1.72 20.22
N PHE A 57 -37.41 -0.46 20.66
CA PHE A 57 -38.71 0.12 21.02
C PHE A 57 -39.62 0.27 19.80
N ARG A 58 -39.08 0.67 18.65
CA ARG A 58 -39.83 0.77 17.39
C ARG A 58 -40.42 -0.57 16.97
N ASP A 59 -39.67 -1.66 17.10
CA ASP A 59 -40.16 -3.00 16.76
C ASP A 59 -41.21 -3.50 17.78
N SER A 60 -41.04 -3.19 19.06
CA SER A 60 -42.05 -3.47 20.09
C SER A 60 -43.36 -2.72 19.80
N ILE A 61 -43.26 -1.43 19.46
CA ILE A 61 -44.40 -0.61 19.04
C ILE A 61 -45.05 -1.17 17.77
N LYS A 62 -44.26 -1.60 16.78
CA LYS A 62 -44.78 -2.23 15.55
C LYS A 62 -45.61 -3.48 15.86
N ASN A 63 -45.18 -4.30 16.82
CA ASN A 63 -45.96 -5.47 17.25
C ASN A 63 -47.29 -5.06 17.89
N TRP A 64 -47.31 -4.02 18.72
CA TRP A 64 -48.54 -3.48 19.31
C TRP A 64 -49.48 -2.86 18.28
N GLN A 65 -48.97 -2.25 17.21
CA GLN A 65 -49.82 -1.76 16.12
C GLN A 65 -50.62 -2.87 15.43
N ILE A 66 -50.15 -4.12 15.46
CA ILE A 66 -50.84 -5.27 14.84
C ILE A 66 -51.89 -5.86 15.79
N MET A 67 -51.75 -5.66 17.10
CA MET A 67 -52.70 -6.18 18.09
C MET A 67 -54.07 -5.50 17.95
N GLN A 68 -55.13 -6.31 17.90
CA GLN A 68 -56.51 -5.83 17.81
C GLN A 68 -57.09 -5.34 19.14
N GLU A 69 -56.45 -5.71 20.27
CA GLU A 69 -56.88 -5.29 21.61
C GLU A 69 -56.64 -3.80 21.88
N ILE A 70 -55.76 -3.16 21.10
CA ILE A 70 -55.41 -1.74 21.22
C ILE A 70 -56.30 -0.95 20.24
N LYS A 71 -57.27 -0.21 20.78
CA LYS A 71 -58.22 0.58 19.97
C LYS A 71 -57.65 1.93 19.54
N ASP A 72 -57.02 2.64 20.47
CA ASP A 72 -56.35 3.91 20.20
C ASP A 72 -54.86 3.66 19.96
N LYS A 73 -54.39 4.02 18.76
CA LYS A 73 -53.00 3.81 18.33
C LYS A 73 -52.26 5.11 18.09
N ASP A 74 -52.88 6.27 18.34
CA ASP A 74 -52.32 7.56 17.92
C ASP A 74 -51.00 7.85 18.63
N GLN A 75 -50.94 7.59 19.94
CA GLN A 75 -49.73 7.76 20.73
C GLN A 75 -48.57 6.87 20.22
N ILE A 76 -48.83 5.57 20.02
CA ILE A 76 -47.79 4.63 19.58
C ILE A 76 -47.35 4.90 18.13
N ASN A 77 -48.27 5.37 17.28
CA ASN A 77 -47.98 5.78 15.91
C ASN A 77 -47.01 6.97 15.88
N GLU A 78 -47.26 7.99 16.71
CA GLU A 78 -46.39 9.17 16.77
C GLU A 78 -45.01 8.82 17.33
N HIS A 79 -44.92 8.02 18.39
CA HIS A 79 -43.63 7.57 18.92
C HIS A 79 -42.82 6.74 17.90
N ARG A 80 -43.49 5.87 17.15
CA ARG A 80 -42.84 5.12 16.06
C ARG A 80 -42.30 6.06 14.99
N ARG A 81 -43.09 7.06 14.58
CA ARG A 81 -42.68 8.05 13.58
C ARG A 81 -41.46 8.85 14.04
N LEU A 82 -41.44 9.29 15.30
CA LEU A 82 -40.30 10.02 15.88
C LEU A 82 -39.02 9.18 15.88
N ILE A 83 -39.12 7.89 16.23
CA ILE A 83 -37.97 6.99 16.17
C ILE A 83 -37.44 6.84 14.73
N GLU A 84 -38.34 6.64 13.76
CA GLU A 84 -37.95 6.47 12.35
C GLU A 84 -37.23 7.71 11.79
N ILE A 85 -37.66 8.92 12.17
CA ILE A 85 -36.99 10.17 11.80
C ILE A 85 -35.55 10.21 12.36
N GLU A 86 -35.36 9.89 13.63
CA GLU A 86 -34.01 9.90 14.23
C GLU A 86 -33.12 8.77 13.67
N MET A 87 -33.70 7.63 13.29
CA MET A 87 -32.99 6.56 12.58
C MET A 87 -32.47 7.00 11.21
N ASP A 88 -33.28 7.71 10.43
CA ASP A 88 -32.85 8.21 9.12
C ASP A 88 -31.77 9.29 9.24
N LYS A 89 -31.86 10.16 10.25
CA LYS A 89 -30.78 11.11 10.58
C LYS A 89 -29.50 10.39 10.95
N TYR A 90 -29.55 9.38 11.84
CA TYR A 90 -28.38 8.59 12.21
C TYR A 90 -27.77 7.88 11.00
N LYS A 91 -28.59 7.35 10.09
CA LYS A 91 -28.11 6.67 8.87
C LYS A 91 -27.32 7.60 7.95
N THR A 92 -27.76 8.85 7.84
CA THR A 92 -27.05 9.89 7.06
C THR A 92 -25.71 10.22 7.71
N PHE A 93 -25.72 10.45 9.02
CA PHE A 93 -24.52 10.69 9.82
C PHE A 93 -23.51 9.53 9.77
N GLU A 94 -23.97 8.28 9.91
CA GLU A 94 -23.11 7.09 9.84
C GLU A 94 -22.44 6.96 8.47
N ARG A 95 -23.16 7.30 7.39
CA ARG A 95 -22.59 7.34 6.04
C ARG A 95 -21.51 8.43 5.92
N GLU A 96 -21.77 9.63 6.45
CA GLU A 96 -20.81 10.74 6.43
C GLU A 96 -19.52 10.40 7.20
N ILE A 97 -19.63 9.76 8.37
CA ILE A 97 -18.46 9.32 9.15
C ILE A 97 -17.67 8.28 8.38
N LYS A 98 -18.33 7.22 7.88
CA LYS A 98 -17.64 6.15 7.17
C LYS A 98 -16.85 6.67 5.98
N THR A 99 -17.45 7.54 5.15
CA THR A 99 -16.76 8.14 4.01
C THR A 99 -15.59 9.03 4.44
N LYS A 100 -15.71 9.76 5.56
CA LYS A 100 -14.61 10.57 6.10
C LYS A 100 -13.50 9.74 6.75
N GLN A 101 -13.82 8.61 7.38
CA GLN A 101 -12.84 7.69 7.96
C GLN A 101 -11.95 7.07 6.89
N TYR A 102 -12.50 6.62 5.76
CA TYR A 102 -11.68 6.16 4.63
C TYR A 102 -10.77 7.25 4.02
N SER A 103 -11.10 8.53 4.24
CA SER A 103 -10.29 9.68 3.79
C SER A 103 -9.27 10.16 4.84
N ASN A 104 -9.43 9.80 6.12
CA ASN A 104 -8.56 10.23 7.24
C ASN A 104 -7.69 9.09 7.82
N GLU A 105 -8.05 7.81 7.62
CA GLU A 105 -7.27 6.66 8.10
C GLU A 105 -5.85 6.60 7.52
N GLY A 106 -5.63 7.18 6.32
CA GLY A 106 -4.29 7.32 5.75
C GLY A 106 -3.37 8.31 6.49
N LEU A 107 -3.94 9.20 7.31
CA LEU A 107 -3.20 10.18 8.12
C LEU A 107 -3.06 9.73 9.57
N GLU A 108 -4.09 9.09 10.15
CA GLU A 108 -4.07 8.64 11.56
C GLU A 108 -3.23 7.37 11.79
N GLN A 109 -2.98 6.53 10.78
CA GLN A 109 -2.01 5.43 10.91
C GLN A 109 -0.58 5.92 11.15
N LYS A 110 -0.26 7.15 10.72
CA LYS A 110 1.07 7.74 10.92
C LYS A 110 1.33 8.14 12.38
N GLU A 111 0.29 8.27 13.20
CA GLU A 111 0.39 8.79 14.58
C GLU A 111 0.35 7.68 15.66
N LYS A 112 0.04 6.43 15.29
CA LYS A 112 0.01 5.26 16.19
C LYS A 112 1.14 4.26 15.90
N VAL A 113 2.22 4.71 15.28
CA VAL A 113 3.39 3.87 15.05
C VAL A 113 4.09 3.64 16.40
N ASP A 114 4.26 2.37 16.78
CA ASP A 114 5.09 1.95 17.92
C ASP A 114 6.45 2.69 17.85
N PRO A 115 6.95 3.32 18.94
CA PRO A 115 8.23 4.04 18.93
C PRO A 115 9.39 3.27 18.29
N GLN A 116 9.42 1.93 18.39
CA GLN A 116 10.43 1.11 17.73
C GLN A 116 10.19 0.98 16.22
N ALA A 117 8.94 0.83 15.79
CA ALA A 117 8.58 0.81 14.37
C ALA A 117 8.81 2.18 13.71
N ALA A 118 8.58 3.28 14.43
CA ALA A 118 8.80 4.63 13.94
C ALA A 118 10.30 4.90 13.72
N GLN A 119 11.16 4.45 14.63
CA GLN A 119 12.61 4.54 14.45
C GLN A 119 13.11 3.67 13.29
N LYS A 120 12.52 2.48 13.10
CA LYS A 120 12.86 1.61 11.96
C LYS A 120 12.46 2.26 10.64
N GLU A 121 11.26 2.85 10.57
CA GLU A 121 10.76 3.57 9.40
C GLU A 121 11.60 4.83 9.11
N GLU A 122 11.98 5.60 10.12
CA GLU A 122 12.86 6.78 9.98
C GLU A 122 14.20 6.40 9.33
N ILE A 123 14.83 5.34 9.81
CA ILE A 123 16.11 4.86 9.27
C ILE A 123 15.92 4.28 7.86
N HIS A 124 14.83 3.55 7.63
CA HIS A 124 14.49 3.03 6.31
C HIS A 124 14.35 4.15 5.28
N ASP A 125 13.61 5.21 5.60
CA ASP A 125 13.45 6.37 4.74
C ASP A 125 14.77 7.10 4.51
N TRP A 126 15.59 7.26 5.55
CA TRP A 126 16.92 7.88 5.43
C TRP A 126 17.85 7.11 4.48
N ILE A 127 17.92 5.77 4.58
CA ILE A 127 18.76 4.96 3.68
C ILE A 127 18.26 5.07 2.24
N ASN A 128 16.94 5.02 2.03
CA ASN A 128 16.35 5.17 0.70
C ASN A 128 16.64 6.55 0.09
N GLU A 129 16.63 7.62 0.89
CA GLU A 129 17.00 8.95 0.43
C GLU A 129 18.48 9.02 0.01
N CYS A 130 19.38 8.39 0.77
CA CYS A 130 20.79 8.30 0.40
C CYS A 130 20.98 7.54 -0.93
N ILE A 131 20.29 6.40 -1.10
CA ILE A 131 20.31 5.63 -2.35
C ILE A 131 19.79 6.47 -3.53
N ARG A 132 18.70 7.22 -3.35
CA ARG A 132 18.15 8.11 -4.39
C ARG A 132 19.13 9.19 -4.77
N SER A 133 19.71 9.88 -3.79
CA SER A 133 20.69 10.95 -4.03
C SER A 133 21.90 10.43 -4.81
N LEU A 134 22.45 9.27 -4.42
CA LEU A 134 23.57 8.69 -5.14
C LEU A 134 23.19 8.28 -6.57
N ASN A 135 22.01 7.69 -6.80
CA ASN A 135 21.58 7.35 -8.16
C ASN A 135 21.37 8.59 -9.04
N GLU A 136 20.83 9.69 -8.51
CA GLU A 136 20.76 10.96 -9.25
C GLU A 136 22.15 11.50 -9.59
N GLN A 137 23.11 11.40 -8.66
CA GLN A 137 24.50 11.77 -8.92
C GLN A 137 25.14 10.88 -9.99
N LYS A 138 24.85 9.57 -10.00
CA LYS A 138 25.29 8.64 -11.05
C LYS A 138 24.73 9.02 -12.42
N ASP A 139 23.41 9.27 -12.51
CA ASP A 139 22.76 9.68 -13.76
C ASP A 139 23.38 10.98 -14.31
N ASN A 140 23.72 11.92 -13.43
CA ASN A 140 24.41 13.16 -13.79
C ASN A 140 25.83 12.89 -14.33
N ILE A 141 26.59 12.02 -13.65
CA ILE A 141 27.93 11.61 -14.11
C ILE A 141 27.86 10.93 -15.48
N ASP A 142 26.90 10.04 -15.70
CA ASP A 142 26.72 9.36 -16.99
C ASP A 142 26.36 10.35 -18.10
N ALA A 143 25.51 11.34 -17.83
CA ALA A 143 25.23 12.43 -18.75
C ALA A 143 26.47 13.29 -19.06
N GLN A 144 27.33 13.56 -18.06
CA GLN A 144 28.59 14.27 -18.26
C GLN A 144 29.57 13.47 -19.12
N ILE A 145 29.73 12.18 -18.85
CA ILE A 145 30.56 11.26 -19.63
C ILE A 145 30.10 11.25 -21.09
N GLU A 146 28.80 11.11 -21.34
CA GLU A 146 28.25 11.11 -22.70
C GLU A 146 28.47 12.46 -23.41
N SER A 147 28.32 13.58 -22.69
CA SER A 147 28.60 14.92 -23.20
C SER A 147 30.09 15.10 -23.59
N ILE A 148 31.03 14.60 -22.77
CA ILE A 148 32.47 14.65 -23.07
C ILE A 148 32.79 13.79 -24.30
N ARG A 149 32.14 12.63 -24.43
CA ARG A 149 32.29 11.70 -25.57
C ARG A 149 31.68 12.28 -26.86
N ALA A 150 30.52 12.92 -26.80
CA ALA A 150 29.82 13.55 -27.92
C ALA A 150 30.45 14.89 -28.36
N GLY A 151 31.11 15.60 -27.44
CA GLY A 151 31.85 16.83 -27.72
C GLY A 151 33.06 16.59 -28.63
N GLY A 152 32.87 16.69 -29.94
CA GLY A 152 33.89 16.42 -30.96
C GLY A 152 35.19 17.23 -30.84
N ALA A 153 36.32 16.54 -31.06
CA ALA A 153 37.64 16.95 -31.58
C ALA A 153 38.34 18.29 -31.18
N SER A 154 37.82 19.16 -30.31
CA SER A 154 38.43 20.48 -30.04
C SER A 154 39.35 20.56 -28.81
N GLY A 155 39.49 19.48 -28.02
CA GLY A 155 40.38 19.40 -26.85
C GLY A 155 41.51 18.38 -27.02
N LYS A 156 42.62 18.52 -26.29
CA LYS A 156 43.70 17.52 -26.25
C LYS A 156 43.10 16.16 -25.83
N LYS A 157 43.04 15.20 -26.75
CA LYS A 157 42.45 13.84 -26.58
C LYS A 157 42.85 13.13 -25.27
N ARG A 158 44.05 13.44 -24.75
CA ARG A 158 44.58 12.89 -23.49
C ARG A 158 43.88 13.43 -22.24
N SER A 159 43.51 14.72 -22.22
CA SER A 159 42.82 15.38 -21.09
C SER A 159 41.37 14.91 -20.95
N LYS A 160 40.66 14.74 -22.08
CA LYS A 160 39.28 14.21 -22.08
C LYS A 160 39.21 12.78 -21.57
N GLY A 161 40.22 11.96 -21.90
CA GLY A 161 40.29 10.57 -21.45
C GLY A 161 40.67 10.42 -19.98
N GLU A 162 41.34 11.41 -19.38
CA GLU A 162 41.64 11.44 -17.95
C GLU A 162 40.39 11.86 -17.16
N GLU A 163 39.73 12.94 -17.60
CA GLU A 163 38.46 13.43 -17.01
C GLU A 163 37.34 12.38 -17.07
N THR A 164 37.22 11.65 -18.18
CA THR A 164 36.22 10.56 -18.30
C THR A 164 36.52 9.42 -17.33
N LYS A 165 37.80 9.06 -17.13
CA LYS A 165 38.18 8.00 -16.19
C LYS A 165 37.93 8.38 -14.75
N ASP A 166 38.19 9.62 -14.37
CA ASP A 166 37.93 10.10 -13.01
C ASP A 166 36.43 10.07 -12.68
N LEU A 167 35.60 10.42 -13.67
CA LEU A 167 34.13 10.30 -13.58
C LEU A 167 33.67 8.83 -13.53
N GLU A 168 34.25 7.93 -14.33
CA GLU A 168 33.96 6.50 -14.30
C GLU A 168 34.30 5.90 -12.92
N ASN A 169 35.50 6.19 -12.38
CA ASN A 169 35.90 5.75 -11.04
C ASN A 169 34.94 6.27 -9.96
N LYS A 170 34.46 7.51 -10.10
CA LYS A 170 33.46 8.08 -9.19
C LYS A 170 32.12 7.34 -9.27
N ASN A 171 31.68 6.99 -10.47
CA ASN A 171 30.45 6.23 -10.67
C ASN A 171 30.55 4.79 -10.10
N GLU A 172 31.72 4.16 -10.21
CA GLU A 172 32.03 2.88 -9.56
C GLU A 172 31.90 2.98 -8.03
N ARG A 173 32.47 4.02 -7.42
CA ARG A 173 32.30 4.29 -5.98
C ARG A 173 30.84 4.51 -5.60
N HIS A 174 30.08 5.29 -6.35
CA HIS A 174 28.65 5.47 -6.07
C HIS A 174 27.89 4.14 -6.14
N SER A 175 28.24 3.29 -7.11
CA SER A 175 27.65 1.96 -7.23
C SER A 175 27.97 1.07 -6.04
N TYR A 176 29.21 1.11 -5.53
CA TYR A 176 29.59 0.42 -4.30
C TYR A 176 28.75 0.90 -3.10
N HIS A 177 28.68 2.21 -2.85
CA HIS A 177 27.90 2.74 -1.73
C HIS A 177 26.40 2.41 -1.85
N VAL A 178 25.82 2.48 -3.06
CA VAL A 178 24.42 2.06 -3.28
C VAL A 178 24.22 0.58 -2.93
N GLU A 179 25.12 -0.31 -3.37
CA GLU A 179 25.05 -1.74 -3.03
C GLU A 179 25.12 -1.97 -1.52
N GLN A 180 26.02 -1.27 -0.81
CA GLN A 180 26.16 -1.40 0.64
C GLN A 180 24.91 -0.89 1.38
N LEU A 181 24.33 0.22 0.94
CA LEU A 181 23.08 0.76 1.51
C LEU A 181 21.88 -0.17 1.26
N GLU A 182 21.79 -0.80 0.10
CA GLU A 182 20.78 -1.82 -0.18
C GLU A 182 20.96 -3.08 0.67
N LYS A 183 22.20 -3.54 0.86
CA LYS A 183 22.52 -4.63 1.80
C LYS A 183 22.12 -4.25 3.22
N MET A 184 22.38 -3.01 3.64
CA MET A 184 22.02 -2.50 4.96
C MET A 184 20.49 -2.47 5.19
N LEU A 185 19.71 -2.06 4.18
CA LEU A 185 18.24 -2.16 4.22
C LEU A 185 17.78 -3.60 4.43
N ARG A 186 18.28 -4.54 3.60
CA ARG A 186 17.94 -5.98 3.75
C ARG A 186 18.37 -6.54 5.10
N ALA A 187 19.53 -6.14 5.59
CA ALA A 187 20.07 -6.56 6.88
C ALA A 187 19.21 -6.09 8.05
N MET A 188 18.70 -4.86 7.97
CA MET A 188 17.78 -4.28 8.95
C MET A 188 16.40 -4.95 8.88
N ASP A 189 15.90 -5.28 7.69
CA ASP A 189 14.63 -5.98 7.51
C ASP A 189 14.69 -7.42 8.04
N ASN A 190 15.82 -8.10 7.85
CA ASN A 190 16.10 -9.43 8.38
C ASN A 190 16.52 -9.42 9.87
N GLU A 191 16.55 -8.25 10.52
CA GLU A 191 16.95 -8.07 11.93
C GLU A 191 18.37 -8.57 12.26
N THR A 192 19.24 -8.57 11.25
CA THR A 192 20.63 -9.04 11.38
C THR A 192 21.61 -7.94 11.79
N ILE A 193 21.24 -6.68 11.56
CA ILE A 193 21.89 -5.50 12.13
C ILE A 193 20.86 -4.65 12.88
N THR A 194 21.32 -3.94 13.90
CA THR A 194 20.48 -3.07 14.73
C THR A 194 20.45 -1.64 14.21
N ILE A 195 19.39 -0.90 14.55
CA ILE A 195 19.27 0.53 14.27
C ILE A 195 20.48 1.32 14.81
N GLN A 196 21.00 0.93 15.98
CA GLN A 196 22.14 1.62 16.57
C GLN A 196 23.41 1.45 15.73
N GLN A 197 23.68 0.25 15.23
CA GLN A 197 24.83 0.00 14.35
C GLN A 197 24.77 0.84 13.06
N ILE A 198 23.56 1.04 12.51
CA ILE A 198 23.37 1.92 11.35
C ILE A 198 23.63 3.39 11.73
N ARG A 199 23.13 3.83 12.90
CA ARG A 199 23.38 5.20 13.40
C ARG A 199 24.85 5.48 13.64
N ASP A 200 25.63 4.49 14.06
CA ASP A 200 27.06 4.65 14.32
C ASP A 200 27.86 5.00 13.06
N ILE A 201 27.41 4.56 11.87
CA ILE A 201 28.04 4.90 10.57
C ILE A 201 27.33 6.02 9.80
N GLN A 202 26.21 6.51 10.33
CA GLN A 202 25.31 7.44 9.64
C GLN A 202 26.01 8.73 9.19
N ASP A 203 26.87 9.28 10.04
CA ASP A 203 27.63 10.48 9.74
C ASP A 203 28.66 10.25 8.61
N GLY A 204 29.28 9.07 8.56
CA GLY A 204 30.22 8.71 7.49
C GLY A 204 29.52 8.52 6.14
N VAL A 205 28.37 7.86 6.14
CA VAL A 205 27.51 7.74 4.94
C VAL A 205 27.05 9.12 4.47
N LYS A 206 26.60 9.97 5.39
CA LYS A 206 26.15 11.32 5.07
C LYS A 206 27.30 12.16 4.49
N TYR A 207 28.48 12.09 5.10
CA TYR A 207 29.68 12.76 4.60
C TYR A 207 29.99 12.33 3.16
N TYR A 208 29.91 11.04 2.84
CA TYR A 208 30.06 10.57 1.46
C TYR A 208 28.99 11.16 0.53
N VAL A 209 27.71 11.04 0.88
CA VAL A 209 26.59 11.48 0.02
C VAL A 209 26.66 12.99 -0.28
N GLU A 210 27.05 13.81 0.70
CA GLU A 210 27.08 15.27 0.58
C GLU A 210 28.42 15.79 0.00
N GLU A 211 29.56 15.21 0.39
CA GLU A 211 30.88 15.79 0.14
C GLU A 211 31.73 15.05 -0.91
N ASN A 212 31.25 13.96 -1.54
CA ASN A 212 32.00 13.21 -2.56
C ASN A 212 32.44 14.02 -3.81
N SER A 213 31.95 15.25 -3.97
CA SER A 213 32.34 16.16 -5.05
C SER A 213 33.37 17.21 -4.61
N SER A 214 33.69 17.26 -3.32
CA SER A 214 34.68 18.19 -2.76
C SER A 214 36.11 17.78 -3.12
N ILE A 215 36.97 18.77 -3.35
CA ILE A 215 38.40 18.55 -3.65
C ILE A 215 39.14 17.98 -2.44
N ASP A 216 38.68 18.31 -1.22
CA ASP A 216 39.27 17.86 0.03
C ASP A 216 38.62 16.57 0.56
N PHE A 217 37.73 15.96 -0.23
CA PHE A 217 37.04 14.73 0.13
C PHE A 217 38.03 13.58 0.35
N GLN A 218 37.91 12.91 1.49
CA GLN A 218 38.65 11.70 1.81
C GLN A 218 37.69 10.53 1.95
N GLU A 219 37.88 9.52 1.12
CA GLU A 219 37.08 8.31 1.15
C GLU A 219 37.47 7.43 2.34
N ASP A 220 36.45 6.92 3.03
CA ASP A 220 36.61 5.91 4.06
C ASP A 220 36.25 4.54 3.47
N GLU A 221 37.28 3.79 3.05
CA GLU A 221 37.13 2.44 2.50
C GLU A 221 36.60 1.43 3.55
N GLU A 222 36.70 1.74 4.84
CA GLU A 222 36.28 0.86 5.94
C GLU A 222 34.89 1.24 6.49
N LEU A 223 34.19 2.19 5.86
CA LEU A 223 32.91 2.74 6.34
C LEU A 223 31.88 1.68 6.72
N TYR A 224 31.75 0.62 5.92
CA TYR A 224 30.77 -0.46 6.13
C TYR A 224 31.34 -1.71 6.82
N SER A 225 32.65 -1.74 7.08
CA SER A 225 33.37 -2.93 7.58
C SER A 225 32.81 -3.46 8.91
N SER A 226 32.25 -2.56 9.73
CA SER A 226 31.68 -2.88 11.04
C SER A 226 30.31 -3.58 11.01
N LEU A 227 29.64 -3.61 9.85
CA LEU A 227 28.27 -4.09 9.71
C LEU A 227 28.15 -5.54 9.21
N ASP A 228 29.24 -6.19 8.80
CA ASP A 228 29.27 -7.57 8.26
C ASP A 228 28.14 -7.86 7.26
N LEU A 229 28.00 -6.98 6.26
CA LEU A 229 26.87 -6.97 5.33
C LEU A 229 26.86 -8.14 4.33
N ASP A 230 27.98 -8.86 4.20
CA ASP A 230 28.16 -9.95 3.22
C ASP A 230 27.65 -11.31 3.71
N ALA A 231 27.39 -11.48 5.01
CA ALA A 231 26.82 -12.70 5.59
C ALA A 231 25.35 -12.95 5.19
N LEU A 232 24.74 -12.03 4.43
CA LEU A 232 23.30 -11.92 4.21
C LEU A 232 22.85 -12.20 2.79
N ILE A 233 23.74 -12.71 1.93
CA ILE A 233 23.39 -13.20 0.60
C ILE A 233 22.53 -14.46 0.77
N PRO A 234 21.22 -14.46 0.48
CA PRO A 234 20.49 -15.71 0.31
C PRO A 234 21.09 -16.40 -0.92
N ILE A 235 21.47 -17.66 -0.77
CA ILE A 235 21.98 -18.51 -1.84
C ILE A 235 20.92 -18.57 -2.96
N GLN A 236 21.01 -17.65 -3.92
CA GLN A 236 20.26 -17.66 -5.18
C GLN A 236 21.17 -17.48 -6.40
N THR A 237 22.47 -17.70 -6.23
CA THR A 237 23.34 -18.08 -7.35
C THR A 237 23.40 -19.60 -7.37
N ILE A 238 22.47 -20.22 -8.10
CA ILE A 238 22.66 -21.58 -8.58
C ILE A 238 23.92 -21.54 -9.44
N GLU A 239 24.93 -22.24 -8.96
CA GLU A 239 26.18 -22.54 -9.63
C GLU A 239 25.87 -23.04 -11.04
N VAL A 240 26.39 -22.35 -12.05
CA VAL A 240 26.56 -22.92 -13.39
C VAL A 240 27.71 -23.92 -13.26
N ASP A 241 27.37 -25.18 -12.97
CA ASP A 241 28.32 -26.28 -12.92
C ASP A 241 28.85 -26.53 -14.34
N ILE A 242 30.09 -26.09 -14.57
CA ILE A 242 30.90 -26.47 -15.72
C ILE A 242 31.62 -27.77 -15.32
N GLY A 243 31.08 -28.91 -15.75
CA GLY A 243 31.67 -30.23 -15.50
C GLY A 243 31.52 -31.17 -16.68
N GLU A 244 32.65 -31.43 -17.36
CA GLU A 244 32.80 -32.36 -18.48
C GLU A 244 32.55 -33.83 -18.11
N GLY A 245 31.83 -34.53 -19.00
CA GLY A 245 32.12 -35.90 -19.46
C GLY A 245 31.99 -37.10 -18.50
N SER A 246 31.04 -38.01 -18.77
CA SER A 246 31.31 -39.43 -19.07
C SER A 246 30.03 -40.30 -19.14
N GLU A 247 30.13 -41.33 -19.96
CA GLU A 247 29.11 -42.28 -20.44
C GLU A 247 28.45 -43.15 -19.34
N SER A 248 27.23 -43.65 -19.61
CA SER A 248 26.85 -45.10 -19.58
C SER A 248 25.41 -45.38 -19.10
N THR A 249 24.53 -45.64 -20.06
CA THR A 249 23.59 -46.80 -20.18
C THR A 249 22.71 -47.29 -19.00
N GLN A 250 21.39 -47.37 -19.31
CA GLN A 250 20.47 -48.52 -19.16
C GLN A 250 19.38 -48.51 -18.04
N GLN A 251 18.12 -48.25 -18.45
CA GLN A 251 16.92 -49.05 -18.14
C GLN A 251 15.72 -48.48 -18.94
N GLN A 252 15.43 -48.94 -20.16
CA GLN A 252 14.57 -50.06 -20.59
C GLN A 252 13.08 -50.00 -20.17
N ARG A 253 12.23 -50.12 -21.23
CA ARG A 253 10.80 -50.50 -21.33
C ARG A 253 9.79 -49.34 -21.33
N ASP A 254 8.91 -49.14 -22.32
CA ASP A 254 8.30 -50.07 -23.29
C ASP A 254 7.78 -49.37 -24.57
N ILE A 255 7.94 -50.07 -25.70
CA ILE A 255 7.00 -50.30 -26.83
C ILE A 255 6.63 -49.09 -27.73
N GLU A 256 7.23 -48.99 -28.93
CA GLU A 256 6.71 -49.50 -30.23
C GLU A 256 5.45 -48.70 -30.63
N GLU A 257 5.35 -47.93 -31.70
CA GLU A 257 5.67 -48.09 -33.12
C GLU A 257 4.75 -47.01 -33.76
N ASP A 258 4.91 -46.42 -34.93
CA ASP A 258 5.62 -46.77 -36.14
C ASP A 258 5.48 -45.54 -37.06
N ARG A 259 6.51 -45.29 -37.86
CA ARG A 259 6.46 -44.65 -39.20
C ARG A 259 5.91 -43.22 -39.31
N ARG A 260 6.54 -42.29 -40.00
CA ARG A 260 7.52 -42.30 -41.10
C ARG A 260 8.01 -40.86 -41.20
N GLY A 261 9.31 -40.63 -41.40
CA GLY A 261 9.83 -40.33 -42.74
C GLY A 261 10.02 -38.81 -42.87
N ILE A 262 11.25 -38.31 -42.70
CA ILE A 262 12.14 -37.93 -43.81
C ILE A 262 11.47 -36.92 -44.75
N ASP A 263 11.78 -35.63 -44.56
CA ASP A 263 12.35 -34.69 -45.55
C ASP A 263 12.38 -33.29 -44.88
N GLY A 264 13.38 -32.42 -45.00
CA GLY A 264 14.31 -32.28 -46.11
C GLY A 264 13.73 -31.36 -47.18
N GLY A 265 14.03 -30.06 -47.09
CA GLY A 265 14.15 -29.22 -48.29
C GLY A 265 12.98 -28.29 -48.66
N ALA A 266 13.34 -26.99 -48.64
CA ALA A 266 13.24 -26.03 -49.75
C ALA A 266 11.87 -25.59 -50.30
N ASP A 267 11.75 -24.25 -50.35
CA ASP A 267 11.20 -23.39 -51.42
C ASP A 267 10.15 -23.99 -52.36
N SER A 268 8.98 -23.35 -52.42
CA SER A 268 8.67 -22.41 -53.51
C SER A 268 7.23 -21.92 -53.44
N ASP A 269 7.07 -20.68 -53.92
CA ASP A 269 5.85 -19.98 -54.29
C ASP A 269 4.80 -20.85 -55.02
N ASP A 270 3.50 -20.63 -54.77
CA ASP A 270 2.61 -19.91 -55.70
C ASP A 270 1.12 -20.00 -55.33
N GLU A 271 0.46 -18.87 -55.55
CA GLU A 271 -0.88 -18.69 -56.12
C GLU A 271 -2.16 -19.35 -55.54
N PHE A 272 -3.08 -18.45 -55.20
CA PHE A 272 -4.45 -18.32 -55.73
C PHE A 272 -5.68 -18.63 -54.85
N ASN A 273 -6.50 -17.57 -54.84
CA ASN A 273 -7.95 -17.47 -54.79
C ASN A 273 -8.72 -17.54 -53.45
N GLU A 274 -9.33 -16.43 -53.03
CA GLU A 274 -10.69 -15.94 -53.43
C GLU A 274 -11.75 -16.80 -52.71
N VAL A 275 -12.72 -16.32 -51.93
CA VAL A 275 -13.64 -15.20 -52.12
C VAL A 275 -14.46 -15.03 -50.83
N LYS A 276 -15.10 -13.86 -50.69
CA LYS A 276 -16.29 -13.46 -49.90
C LYS A 276 -16.00 -12.76 -48.59
N GLU A 277 -15.98 -11.42 -48.60
CA GLU A 277 -17.16 -10.52 -48.65
C GLU A 277 -18.13 -10.77 -47.49
N PHE A 278 -18.28 -9.78 -46.63
CA PHE A 278 -19.49 -8.97 -46.47
C PHE A 278 -19.14 -7.89 -45.43
N GLU A 279 -18.84 -6.66 -45.89
CA GLU A 279 -19.73 -5.48 -45.78
C GLU A 279 -19.58 -4.76 -44.43
N ILE A 280 -19.58 -3.43 -44.27
CA ILE A 280 -19.63 -2.25 -45.15
C ILE A 280 -19.27 -1.08 -44.20
N ILE A 281 -18.31 -0.21 -44.56
CA ILE A 281 -18.50 1.22 -44.97
C ILE A 281 -19.40 1.98 -43.98
N ILE A 282 -19.01 3.10 -43.35
CA ILE A 282 -18.83 4.44 -43.94
C ILE A 282 -17.96 5.30 -42.99
N ARG A 283 -16.94 5.95 -43.56
CA ARG A 283 -16.34 7.18 -43.04
C ARG A 283 -16.53 8.27 -44.10
N ASN A 284 -16.87 9.47 -43.61
CA ASN A 284 -16.69 10.81 -44.22
C ASN A 284 -17.62 11.29 -45.33
N GLY A 285 -18.17 12.50 -45.13
CA GLY A 285 -18.39 13.44 -46.22
C GLY A 285 -19.59 14.37 -46.12
N GLN A 286 -19.68 15.25 -45.11
CA GLN A 286 -20.19 16.62 -45.23
C GLN A 286 -19.54 17.51 -44.17
#